data_AF-A0A7C6TC39-F1
#
_entry.id   AF-A0A7C6TC39-F1
#
_cell.length_a   1.000
_cell.length_b   1.000
_cell.length_c   1.000
_cell.angle_alpha   90.00
_cell.angle_beta   90.00
_cell.angle_gamma   90.00
#
_symmetry.space_group_name_H-M   'P 1'
#
loop_
_entity.id
_entity.type
_entity.pdbx_description
1 polymer ?
#
loop_
_entity_poly.entity_id
_entity_poly.type
_entity_poly.pdbx_seq_one_letter_code
_entity_poly.pdbx_strand_id
1 'polypeptide(L)'
;AKGLAYFYVEESGLRAPIAKFFTAEQLEAIRAALDGKPGDLLLFVADQPDVTNTALGRLRVHLAKQLNLADPAQRRFVWIIDFPMFEWKPEEKRYDFMHNPVSAPHPDDLHLLEEGWKSEAEPGSPEHPWTRIRANQYDLVLNGSEVASGSIRNHRADLQERVFEILGISREKAHERFGFLLDAFQYGAPPHGGIAPGLDRMVAIMAGAESIRDVIAFPKTASATDLMMDAPSEVDPAQLQELHIRVVPPK
;
A
#
# COMPACT_ATOMS: atom_id res chain seq x y z
N ALA A 1 11.61 -11.49 -7.15
CA ALA A 1 11.48 -12.92 -7.49
C ALA A 1 12.83 -13.44 -7.96
N LYS A 2 13.25 -14.61 -7.47
CA LYS A 2 14.53 -15.23 -7.82
C LYS A 2 14.48 -16.06 -9.12
N GLY A 3 13.28 -16.31 -9.64
CA GLY A 3 13.05 -17.01 -10.89
C GLY A 3 11.57 -16.96 -11.30
N LEU A 4 11.29 -17.38 -12.53
CA LEU A 4 9.95 -17.55 -13.07
C LEU A 4 9.85 -18.96 -13.64
N ALA A 5 9.11 -19.83 -12.96
CA ALA A 5 8.82 -21.16 -13.45
C ALA A 5 7.61 -21.12 -14.38
N TYR A 6 7.52 -22.07 -15.30
CA TYR A 6 6.42 -22.11 -16.25
C TYR A 6 6.07 -23.54 -16.68
N PHE A 7 4.83 -23.73 -17.14
CA PHE A 7 4.36 -24.93 -17.82
C PHE A 7 3.64 -24.56 -19.11
N TYR A 8 3.98 -25.21 -20.21
CA TYR A 8 3.15 -25.22 -21.40
C TYR A 8 2.04 -26.25 -21.22
N VAL A 9 0.80 -25.86 -21.50
CA VAL A 9 -0.33 -26.79 -21.49
C VAL A 9 -0.46 -27.41 -22.88
N GLU A 10 -0.28 -28.73 -22.97
CA GLU A 10 -0.46 -29.51 -24.18
C GLU A 10 -1.67 -30.44 -24.05
N GLU A 11 -2.12 -31.04 -25.15
CA GLU A 11 -3.21 -32.03 -25.08
C GLU A 11 -2.84 -33.21 -24.18
N SER A 12 -1.57 -33.63 -24.20
CA SER A 12 -1.02 -34.72 -23.41
C SER A 12 -0.69 -34.37 -21.95
N GLY A 13 -0.88 -33.12 -21.51
CA GLY A 13 -0.61 -32.66 -20.15
C GLY A 13 0.35 -31.47 -20.08
N LEU A 14 0.96 -31.26 -18.92
CA LEU A 14 1.87 -30.13 -18.68
C LEU A 14 3.32 -30.45 -19.09
N ARG A 15 3.90 -29.61 -19.94
CA ARG A 15 5.32 -29.71 -20.35
C ARG A 15 6.15 -28.57 -19.78
N ALA A 16 7.22 -28.91 -19.06
CA ALA A 16 8.22 -27.96 -18.58
C ALA A 16 9.55 -28.63 -18.23
N PRO A 17 10.68 -27.89 -18.20
CA PRO A 17 11.94 -28.40 -17.66
C PRO A 17 11.84 -28.87 -16.19
N ILE A 18 10.91 -28.26 -15.43
CA ILE A 18 10.66 -28.60 -14.03
C ILE A 18 9.65 -29.74 -13.84
N ALA A 19 8.96 -30.19 -14.90
CA ALA A 19 7.90 -31.20 -14.80
C ALA A 19 8.39 -32.52 -14.19
N LYS A 20 9.67 -32.88 -14.42
CA LYS A 20 10.34 -34.06 -13.85
C LYS A 20 10.38 -34.10 -12.31
N PHE A 21 10.13 -32.97 -11.64
CA PHE A 21 10.11 -32.88 -10.18
C PHE A 21 8.72 -33.12 -9.57
N PHE A 22 7.70 -33.35 -10.41
CA PHE A 22 6.32 -33.53 -9.98
C PHE A 22 5.82 -34.92 -10.39
N THR A 23 4.86 -35.45 -9.62
CA THR A 23 4.10 -36.63 -10.03
C THR A 23 3.04 -36.27 -11.07
N ALA A 24 2.54 -37.25 -11.82
CA ALA A 24 1.46 -37.04 -12.78
C ALA A 24 0.20 -36.45 -12.10
N GLU A 25 -0.13 -36.94 -10.91
CA GLU A 25 -1.24 -36.44 -10.09
C GLU A 25 -1.06 -34.96 -9.71
N GLN A 26 0.15 -34.55 -9.34
CA GLN A 26 0.46 -33.15 -9.04
C GLN A 26 0.37 -32.25 -10.27
N LEU A 27 0.86 -32.71 -11.43
CA LEU A 27 0.77 -31.94 -12.68
C LEU A 27 -0.69 -31.74 -13.12
N GLU A 28 -1.52 -32.78 -13.03
CA GLU A 28 -2.95 -32.66 -13.31
C GLU A 28 -3.67 -31.77 -12.30
N ALA A 29 -3.30 -31.83 -11.01
CA ALA A 29 -3.84 -30.92 -10.01
C ALA A 29 -3.48 -29.45 -10.29
N ILE A 30 -2.24 -29.17 -10.72
CA ILE A 30 -1.82 -27.81 -11.13
C ILE A 30 -2.62 -27.34 -12.34
N ARG A 31 -2.76 -28.19 -13.36
CA ARG A 31 -3.53 -27.87 -14.57
C ARG A 31 -4.98 -27.55 -14.23
N ALA A 32 -5.62 -28.38 -13.40
CA ALA A 32 -7.00 -28.21 -12.98
C ALA A 32 -7.20 -26.95 -12.14
N ALA A 33 -6.27 -26.65 -11.21
CA ALA A 33 -6.36 -25.49 -10.34
C ALA A 33 -6.33 -24.14 -11.09
N LEU A 34 -5.70 -24.11 -12.27
CA LEU A 34 -5.57 -22.90 -13.10
C LEU A 34 -6.48 -22.91 -14.35
N ASP A 35 -7.38 -23.91 -14.48
CA ASP A 35 -8.21 -24.13 -15.67
C ASP A 35 -7.38 -24.11 -16.98
N GLY A 36 -6.19 -24.69 -16.97
CA GLY A 36 -5.24 -24.62 -18.09
C GLY A 36 -5.72 -25.44 -19.30
N LYS A 37 -5.84 -24.78 -20.46
CA LYS A 37 -6.28 -25.39 -21.73
C LYS A 37 -5.11 -25.55 -22.70
N PRO A 38 -5.14 -26.55 -23.59
CA PRO A 38 -4.07 -26.74 -24.59
C PRO A 38 -3.78 -25.43 -25.34
N GLY A 39 -2.51 -25.03 -25.36
CA GLY A 39 -2.06 -23.74 -25.91
C GLY A 39 -1.76 -22.66 -24.87
N ASP A 40 -2.21 -22.83 -23.62
CA ASP A 40 -1.94 -21.88 -22.54
C ASP A 40 -0.52 -21.99 -21.99
N LEU A 41 -0.07 -20.91 -21.36
CA LEU A 41 1.18 -20.83 -20.60
C LEU A 41 0.87 -20.49 -19.14
N LEU A 42 1.21 -21.40 -18.23
CA LEU A 42 1.07 -21.22 -16.79
C LEU A 42 2.38 -20.69 -16.22
N LEU A 43 2.34 -19.61 -15.42
CA LEU A 43 3.52 -18.89 -14.91
C LEU A 43 3.51 -18.85 -13.37
N PHE A 44 4.66 -19.13 -12.77
CA PHE A 44 4.77 -19.32 -11.32
C PHE A 44 5.98 -18.59 -10.74
N VAL A 45 5.75 -17.94 -9.60
CA VAL A 45 6.80 -17.43 -8.70
C VAL A 45 6.59 -18.13 -7.36
N ALA A 46 7.67 -18.66 -6.79
CA ALA A 46 7.67 -19.30 -5.47
C ALA A 46 8.65 -18.54 -4.57
N ASP A 47 8.10 -17.69 -3.69
CA ASP A 47 8.83 -16.84 -2.75
C ASP A 47 7.88 -16.44 -1.60
N GLN A 48 8.33 -15.59 -0.68
CA GLN A 48 7.46 -15.00 0.34
C GLN A 48 6.24 -14.30 -0.29
N PRO A 49 5.07 -14.27 0.38
CA PRO A 49 3.83 -13.74 -0.19
C PRO A 49 3.99 -12.36 -0.84
N ASP A 50 4.65 -11.42 -0.19
CA ASP A 50 4.85 -10.07 -0.72
C ASP A 50 5.67 -10.04 -2.01
N VAL A 51 6.74 -10.85 -2.07
CA VAL A 51 7.59 -10.96 -3.25
C VAL A 51 6.83 -11.61 -4.40
N THR A 52 6.09 -12.68 -4.11
CA THR A 52 5.29 -13.44 -5.08
C THR A 52 4.16 -12.59 -5.65
N ASN A 53 3.34 -11.98 -4.78
CA ASN A 53 2.21 -11.14 -5.17
C ASN A 53 2.65 -9.92 -5.97
N THR A 54 3.74 -9.25 -5.54
CA THR A 54 4.28 -8.09 -6.25
C THR A 54 4.80 -8.48 -7.64
N ALA A 55 5.57 -9.57 -7.75
CA ALA A 55 6.14 -10.01 -9.01
C ALA A 55 5.06 -10.45 -10.00
N LEU A 56 4.14 -11.33 -9.59
CA LEU A 56 3.06 -11.82 -10.44
C LEU A 56 2.05 -10.73 -10.77
N GLY A 57 1.74 -9.82 -9.84
CA GLY A 57 0.88 -8.66 -10.10
C GLY A 57 1.44 -7.76 -11.20
N ARG A 58 2.74 -7.43 -11.14
CA ARG A 58 3.43 -6.65 -12.18
C ARG A 58 3.48 -7.38 -13.51
N LEU A 59 3.81 -8.67 -13.50
CA LEU A 59 3.86 -9.50 -14.71
C LEU A 59 2.49 -9.60 -15.39
N ARG A 60 1.42 -9.80 -14.62
CA ARG A 60 0.04 -9.80 -15.11
C ARG A 60 -0.30 -8.49 -15.82
N VAL A 61 0.00 -7.35 -15.21
CA VAL A 61 -0.25 -6.03 -15.84
C VAL A 61 0.58 -5.84 -17.10
N HIS A 62 1.84 -6.27 -17.09
CA HIS A 62 2.72 -6.19 -18.26
C HIS A 62 2.19 -7.03 -19.44
N LEU A 63 1.84 -8.30 -19.19
CA LEU A 63 1.28 -9.18 -20.22
C LEU A 63 -0.07 -8.69 -20.74
N ALA A 64 -0.94 -8.18 -19.85
CA ALA A 64 -2.22 -7.61 -20.28
C ALA A 64 -2.04 -6.44 -21.25
N LYS A 65 -1.00 -5.61 -21.08
CA LYS A 65 -0.65 -4.55 -22.03
C LYS A 65 -0.08 -5.11 -23.33
N GLN A 66 0.90 -6.03 -23.26
CA GLN A 66 1.52 -6.60 -24.46
C GLN A 66 0.53 -7.38 -25.35
N LEU A 67 -0.43 -8.06 -24.72
CA LEU A 67 -1.44 -8.89 -25.39
C LEU A 67 -2.74 -8.13 -25.67
N ASN A 68 -2.79 -6.82 -25.40
CA ASN A 68 -3.97 -5.97 -25.61
C ASN A 68 -5.26 -6.52 -24.95
N LEU A 69 -5.14 -7.05 -23.73
CA LEU A 69 -6.27 -7.68 -23.00
C LEU A 69 -7.12 -6.68 -22.20
N ALA A 70 -6.68 -5.43 -22.09
CA ALA A 70 -7.39 -4.39 -21.36
C ALA A 70 -7.90 -3.31 -22.33
N ASP A 71 -9.21 -3.17 -22.42
CA ASP A 71 -9.85 -2.09 -23.19
C ASP A 71 -9.71 -0.76 -22.44
N PRO A 72 -8.99 0.24 -22.99
CA PRO A 72 -8.77 1.52 -22.34
C PRO A 72 -10.03 2.38 -22.23
N ALA A 73 -11.10 2.07 -22.97
CA ALA A 73 -12.38 2.77 -22.88
C ALA A 73 -13.22 2.31 -21.68
N GLN A 74 -12.99 1.08 -21.18
CA GLN A 74 -13.73 0.58 -20.03
C GLN A 74 -13.36 1.34 -18.76
N ARG A 75 -14.33 1.47 -17.86
CA ARG A 75 -14.14 2.05 -16.53
C ARG A 75 -14.60 1.01 -15.51
N ARG A 76 -13.63 0.41 -14.81
CA ARG A 76 -13.84 -0.61 -13.78
C ARG A 76 -13.44 -0.04 -12.44
N PHE A 77 -14.44 0.26 -11.63
CA PHE A 77 -14.26 0.72 -10.26
C PHE A 77 -14.32 -0.45 -9.29
N VAL A 78 -13.49 -0.39 -8.24
CA VAL A 78 -13.55 -1.31 -7.11
C VAL A 78 -13.17 -0.55 -5.83
N TRP A 79 -13.89 -0.86 -4.75
CA TRP A 79 -13.49 -0.45 -3.41
C TRP A 79 -12.60 -1.53 -2.82
N ILE A 80 -11.42 -1.15 -2.37
CA ILE A 80 -10.58 -1.99 -1.51
C ILE A 80 -10.85 -1.55 -0.07
N ILE A 81 -11.18 -2.51 0.78
CA ILE A 81 -11.49 -2.32 2.20
C ILE A 81 -10.74 -3.37 3.02
N ASP A 82 -10.90 -3.35 4.34
CA ASP A 82 -10.30 -4.34 5.25
C ASP A 82 -8.76 -4.36 5.19
N PHE A 83 -8.15 -3.20 5.01
CA PHE A 83 -6.70 -3.04 5.09
C PHE A 83 -6.19 -3.40 6.49
N PRO A 84 -5.00 -4.02 6.62
CA PRO A 84 -4.35 -4.15 7.92
C PRO A 84 -4.16 -2.78 8.59
N MET A 85 -4.38 -2.69 9.90
CA MET A 85 -4.13 -1.47 10.67
C MET A 85 -2.62 -1.24 10.85
N PHE A 86 -1.88 -2.31 11.08
CA PHE A 86 -0.47 -2.29 11.41
C PHE A 86 0.35 -3.08 10.40
N GLU A 87 1.57 -2.62 10.15
CA GLU A 87 2.61 -3.39 9.46
C GLU A 87 3.79 -3.61 10.41
N TRP A 88 4.36 -4.81 10.38
CA TRP A 88 5.58 -5.07 11.14
C TRP A 88 6.80 -4.60 10.35
N LYS A 89 7.71 -3.88 11.01
CA LYS A 89 9.01 -3.48 10.46
C LYS A 89 10.11 -4.38 11.06
N PRO A 90 10.59 -5.41 10.34
CA PRO A 90 11.55 -6.37 10.90
C PRO A 90 12.87 -5.73 11.31
N GLU A 91 13.34 -4.73 10.55
CA GLU A 91 14.61 -4.03 10.82
C GLU A 91 14.54 -3.19 12.11
N GLU A 92 13.40 -2.56 12.36
CA GLU A 92 13.17 -1.71 13.52
C GLU A 92 12.56 -2.47 14.72
N LYS A 93 12.14 -3.72 14.50
CA LYS A 93 11.44 -4.58 15.47
C LYS A 93 10.26 -3.86 16.14
N ARG A 94 9.45 -3.15 15.35
CA ARG A 94 8.25 -2.46 15.80
C ARG A 94 7.14 -2.53 14.77
N TYR A 95 5.91 -2.31 15.22
CA TYR A 95 4.81 -2.03 14.31
C TYR A 95 4.87 -0.57 13.83
N ASP A 96 4.42 -0.35 12.61
CA ASP A 96 4.10 0.97 12.05
C ASP A 96 2.65 0.97 11.55
N PHE A 97 2.12 2.16 11.26
CA PHE A 97 0.83 2.26 10.58
C PHE A 97 0.97 1.77 9.14
N MET A 98 0.06 0.90 8.71
CA MET A 98 0.03 0.48 7.30
C MET A 98 -0.29 1.66 6.38
N HIS A 99 -1.13 2.59 6.84
CA HIS A 99 -1.66 3.68 6.02
C HIS A 99 -1.54 5.06 6.69
N ASN A 100 -2.47 5.43 7.57
CA ASN A 100 -2.43 6.75 8.22
C ASN A 100 -2.64 6.65 9.74
N PRO A 101 -2.01 7.54 10.52
CA PRO A 101 -1.96 7.44 11.98
C PRO A 101 -3.28 7.73 12.69
N VAL A 102 -4.27 8.25 11.96
CA VAL A 102 -5.54 8.73 12.51
C VAL A 102 -6.73 7.85 12.09
N SER A 103 -6.50 6.77 11.35
CA SER A 103 -7.52 5.76 11.04
C SER A 103 -7.96 5.08 12.33
N ALA A 104 -9.27 4.86 12.48
CA ALA A 104 -9.79 4.02 13.54
C ALA A 104 -9.55 2.54 13.19
N PRO A 105 -9.24 1.69 14.19
CA PRO A 105 -9.40 0.25 14.05
C PRO A 105 -10.85 -0.11 13.69
N HIS A 106 -11.05 -1.22 12.98
CA HIS A 106 -12.37 -1.73 12.69
C HIS A 106 -13.10 -2.07 14.01
N PRO A 107 -14.38 -1.67 14.18
CA PRO A 107 -15.10 -1.85 15.46
C PRO A 107 -15.14 -3.29 15.97
N ASP A 108 -15.29 -4.25 15.05
CA ASP A 108 -15.35 -5.68 15.39
C ASP A 108 -14.01 -6.24 15.88
N ASP A 109 -12.89 -5.55 15.59
CA ASP A 109 -11.53 -6.03 15.85
C ASP A 109 -10.93 -5.42 17.12
N LEU A 110 -11.67 -4.54 17.83
CA LEU A 110 -11.17 -3.84 19.02
C LEU A 110 -10.71 -4.78 20.14
N HIS A 111 -11.30 -5.97 20.24
CA HIS A 111 -10.90 -7.01 21.21
C HIS A 111 -9.45 -7.48 21.00
N LEU A 112 -8.97 -7.49 19.75
CA LEU A 112 -7.62 -7.94 19.40
C LEU A 112 -6.51 -7.01 19.92
N LEU A 113 -6.84 -5.75 20.24
CA LEU A 113 -5.89 -4.82 20.84
C LEU A 113 -5.38 -5.37 22.18
N GLU A 114 -6.29 -5.80 23.04
CA GLU A 114 -5.97 -6.38 24.35
C GLU A 114 -5.42 -7.81 24.24
N GLU A 115 -5.91 -8.60 23.28
CA GLU A 115 -5.38 -9.95 23.05
C GLU A 115 -3.93 -9.92 22.60
N GLY A 116 -3.52 -8.95 21.79
CA GLY A 116 -2.12 -8.81 21.38
C GLY A 116 -1.18 -8.56 22.55
N TRP A 117 -1.59 -7.77 23.55
CA TRP A 117 -0.79 -7.56 24.78
C TRP A 117 -0.66 -8.83 25.64
N LYS A 118 -1.60 -9.76 25.51
CA LYS A 118 -1.62 -11.04 26.25
C LYS A 118 -1.05 -12.20 25.44
N SER A 119 -0.70 -11.97 24.17
CA SER A 119 -0.27 -13.02 23.27
C SER A 119 1.15 -13.45 23.59
N GLU A 120 1.40 -14.75 23.51
CA GLU A 120 2.76 -15.32 23.52
C GLU A 120 3.35 -15.41 22.10
N ALA A 121 2.58 -15.07 21.07
CA ALA A 121 3.04 -15.07 19.69
C ALA A 121 4.10 -13.98 19.47
N GLU A 122 5.07 -14.24 18.59
CA GLU A 122 6.07 -13.24 18.26
C GLU A 122 5.44 -12.02 17.55
N PRO A 123 5.82 -10.78 17.91
CA PRO A 123 5.40 -9.60 17.18
C PRO A 123 5.70 -9.71 15.68
N GLY A 124 4.72 -9.36 14.86
CA GLY A 124 4.79 -9.46 13.39
C GLY A 124 4.52 -10.85 12.83
N SER A 125 4.37 -11.89 13.65
CA SER A 125 3.97 -13.22 13.17
C SER A 125 2.51 -13.20 12.68
N PRO A 126 2.15 -14.00 11.66
CA PRO A 126 0.77 -14.12 11.18
C PRO A 126 -0.24 -14.53 12.28
N GLU A 127 0.23 -15.17 13.33
CA GLU A 127 -0.57 -15.63 14.47
C GLU A 127 -0.81 -14.53 15.51
N HIS A 128 -0.01 -13.45 15.51
CA HIS A 128 -0.12 -12.38 16.49
C HIS A 128 -1.42 -11.57 16.29
N PRO A 129 -2.27 -11.37 17.32
CA PRO A 129 -3.59 -10.73 17.18
C PRO A 129 -3.59 -9.38 16.46
N TRP A 130 -2.58 -8.54 16.71
CA TRP A 130 -2.47 -7.23 16.04
C TRP A 130 -2.31 -7.29 14.52
N THR A 131 -1.82 -8.39 13.93
CA THR A 131 -1.73 -8.53 12.46
C THR A 131 -3.09 -8.73 11.80
N ARG A 132 -4.11 -9.07 12.60
CA ARG A 132 -5.49 -9.29 12.16
C ARG A 132 -6.40 -8.08 12.37
N ILE A 133 -5.90 -7.02 13.01
CA ILE A 133 -6.69 -5.80 13.20
C ILE A 133 -6.78 -5.08 11.87
N ARG A 134 -8.01 -4.91 11.38
CA ARG A 134 -8.27 -4.12 10.19
C ARG A 134 -8.38 -2.65 10.55
N ALA A 135 -7.89 -1.77 9.67
CA ALA A 135 -8.22 -0.36 9.69
C ALA A 135 -9.62 -0.16 9.10
N ASN A 136 -10.37 0.81 9.63
CA ASN A 136 -11.60 1.29 9.01
C ASN A 136 -11.27 2.25 7.85
N GLN A 137 -10.55 1.72 6.87
CA GLN A 137 -9.97 2.42 5.73
C GLN A 137 -10.49 1.81 4.42
N TYR A 138 -10.61 2.66 3.41
CA TYR A 138 -11.15 2.31 2.11
C TYR A 138 -10.46 3.13 1.01
N ASP A 139 -10.11 2.44 -0.08
CA ASP A 139 -9.54 3.04 -1.29
C ASP A 139 -10.47 2.78 -2.48
N LEU A 140 -10.71 3.82 -3.27
CA LEU A 140 -11.38 3.71 -4.56
C LEU A 140 -10.32 3.52 -5.64
N VAL A 141 -10.42 2.43 -6.38
CA VAL A 141 -9.53 2.10 -7.49
C VAL A 141 -10.30 2.16 -8.81
N LEU A 142 -9.74 2.81 -9.82
CA LEU A 142 -10.23 2.85 -11.19
C LEU A 142 -9.18 2.25 -12.12
N ASN A 143 -9.54 1.17 -12.83
CA ASN A 143 -8.67 0.50 -13.82
C ASN A 143 -7.26 0.15 -13.27
N GLY A 144 -7.18 -0.24 -12.00
CA GLY A 144 -5.92 -0.59 -11.33
C GLY A 144 -5.11 0.61 -10.82
N SER A 145 -5.64 1.83 -10.91
CA SER A 145 -5.06 3.03 -10.30
C SER A 145 -5.90 3.46 -9.09
N GLU A 146 -5.28 3.63 -7.94
CA GLU A 146 -5.91 4.27 -6.77
C GLU A 146 -6.29 5.72 -7.14
N VAL A 147 -7.56 6.09 -7.01
CA VAL A 147 -8.06 7.44 -7.36
C VAL A 147 -8.57 8.20 -6.14
N ALA A 148 -8.85 7.53 -5.03
CA ALA A 148 -9.14 8.18 -3.77
C ALA A 148 -8.84 7.23 -2.60
N SER A 149 -8.44 7.79 -1.46
CA SER A 149 -8.22 7.04 -0.22
C SER A 149 -8.86 7.76 0.95
N GLY A 150 -9.43 7.01 1.88
CA GLY A 150 -10.16 7.56 3.01
C GLY A 150 -10.23 6.61 4.19
N SER A 151 -10.60 7.15 5.36
CA SER A 151 -10.87 6.31 6.52
C SER A 151 -11.86 6.96 7.47
N ILE A 152 -12.50 6.13 8.29
CA ILE A 152 -13.15 6.58 9.51
C ILE A 152 -12.06 6.88 10.52
N ARG A 153 -12.12 8.05 11.13
CA ARG A 153 -11.08 8.54 12.03
C ARG A 153 -11.35 8.10 13.44
N ASN A 154 -10.27 7.90 14.18
CA ASN A 154 -10.38 7.76 15.62
C ASN A 154 -10.79 9.11 16.22
N HIS A 155 -11.80 9.10 17.08
CA HIS A 155 -12.31 10.27 17.80
C HIS A 155 -12.23 10.07 19.32
N ARG A 156 -11.62 8.96 19.77
CA ARG A 156 -11.48 8.58 21.17
C ARG A 156 -10.02 8.66 21.59
N ALA A 157 -9.73 9.54 22.55
CA ALA A 157 -8.38 9.74 23.06
C ALA A 157 -7.79 8.44 23.64
N ASP A 158 -8.58 7.70 24.42
CA ASP A 158 -8.15 6.45 25.05
C ASP A 158 -7.81 5.36 24.03
N LEU A 159 -8.56 5.27 22.93
CA LEU A 159 -8.28 4.33 21.85
C LEU A 159 -7.02 4.77 21.08
N GLN A 160 -6.83 6.08 20.85
CA GLN A 160 -5.67 6.59 20.12
C GLN A 160 -4.38 6.38 20.91
N GLU A 161 -4.41 6.60 22.23
CA GLU A 161 -3.29 6.32 23.12
C GLU A 161 -2.88 4.85 23.06
N ARG A 162 -3.84 3.91 23.11
CA ARG A 162 -3.56 2.46 22.96
C ARG A 162 -2.90 2.11 21.62
N VAL A 163 -3.36 2.73 20.53
CA VAL A 163 -2.76 2.56 19.20
C VAL A 163 -1.32 3.08 19.19
N PHE A 164 -1.05 4.24 19.80
CA PHE A 164 0.32 4.76 19.92
C PHE A 164 1.23 3.87 20.77
N GLU A 165 0.71 3.27 21.84
CA GLU A 165 1.46 2.31 22.67
C GLU A 165 1.89 1.07 21.87
N ILE A 166 1.00 0.52 21.04
CA ILE A 166 1.31 -0.62 20.13
C ILE A 166 2.45 -0.27 19.18
N LEU A 167 2.52 0.97 18.74
CA LEU A 167 3.56 1.49 17.83
C LEU A 167 4.87 1.85 18.53
N GLY A 168 4.95 1.64 19.86
CA GLY A 168 6.12 2.00 20.66
C GLY A 168 6.29 3.51 20.84
N ILE A 169 5.22 4.30 20.70
CA ILE A 169 5.23 5.73 20.94
C ILE A 169 4.82 5.97 22.40
N SER A 170 5.74 6.46 23.23
CA SER A 170 5.43 6.79 24.62
C SER A 170 4.39 7.89 24.71
N ARG A 171 3.66 7.95 25.83
CA ARG A 171 2.64 8.96 26.07
C ARG A 171 3.19 10.39 25.95
N GLU A 172 4.39 10.64 26.47
CA GLU A 172 5.05 11.96 26.40
C GLU A 172 5.31 12.33 24.94
N LYS A 173 5.84 11.39 24.14
CA LYS A 173 6.14 11.60 22.73
C LYS A 173 4.87 11.76 21.89
N ALA A 174 3.81 11.04 22.26
CA ALA A 174 2.48 11.18 21.65
C ALA A 174 1.90 12.57 21.92
N HIS A 175 1.96 13.06 23.16
CA HIS A 175 1.51 14.43 23.51
C HIS A 175 2.38 15.52 22.89
N GLU A 176 3.70 15.34 22.84
CA GLU A 176 4.60 16.31 22.20
C GLU A 176 4.26 16.52 20.71
N ARG A 177 3.92 15.43 20.00
CA ARG A 177 3.66 15.45 18.56
C ARG A 177 2.20 15.69 18.20
N PHE A 178 1.29 15.13 18.98
CA PHE A 178 -0.15 15.04 18.68
C PHE A 178 -1.05 15.55 19.81
N GLY A 179 -0.49 16.20 20.84
CA GLY A 179 -1.24 16.68 22.00
C GLY A 179 -2.42 17.57 21.62
N PHE A 180 -2.25 18.47 20.65
CA PHE A 180 -3.33 19.31 20.16
C PHE A 180 -4.55 18.51 19.66
N LEU A 181 -4.32 17.33 19.07
CA LEU A 181 -5.37 16.45 18.57
C LEU A 181 -5.97 15.61 19.70
N LEU A 182 -5.12 15.05 20.57
CA LEU A 182 -5.55 14.24 21.72
C LEU A 182 -6.39 15.06 22.70
N ASP A 183 -6.01 16.31 22.95
CA ASP A 183 -6.76 17.23 23.81
C ASP A 183 -8.10 17.60 23.15
N ALA A 184 -8.12 17.84 21.84
CA ALA A 184 -9.35 18.13 21.10
C ALA A 184 -10.38 17.00 21.21
N PHE A 185 -9.95 15.74 21.23
CA PHE A 185 -10.86 14.59 21.41
C PHE A 185 -11.57 14.61 22.78
N GLN A 186 -10.98 15.19 23.82
CA GLN A 186 -11.56 15.27 25.15
C GLN A 186 -12.73 16.27 25.24
N TYR A 187 -12.83 17.22 24.30
CA TYR A 187 -13.91 18.21 24.24
C TYR A 187 -15.14 17.73 23.43
N GLY A 188 -15.26 16.42 23.19
CA GLY A 188 -16.41 15.83 22.51
C GLY A 188 -16.30 15.81 20.99
N ALA A 189 -15.14 15.41 20.47
CA ALA A 189 -14.98 15.21 19.02
C ALA A 189 -16.00 14.15 18.53
N PRO A 190 -16.82 14.45 17.50
CA PRO A 190 -17.81 13.52 17.00
C PRO A 190 -17.15 12.38 16.21
N PRO A 191 -17.84 11.24 16.01
CA PRO A 191 -17.47 10.29 14.98
C PRO A 191 -17.35 11.00 13.63
N HIS A 192 -16.20 10.87 12.97
CA HIS A 192 -15.92 11.55 11.71
C HIS A 192 -15.10 10.65 10.78
N GLY A 193 -15.17 10.95 9.49
CA GLY A 193 -14.47 10.24 8.44
C GLY A 193 -14.24 11.17 7.26
N GLY A 194 -13.37 10.77 6.34
CA GLY A 194 -13.13 11.56 5.15
C GLY A 194 -12.41 10.78 4.08
N ILE A 195 -12.43 11.34 2.87
CA ILE A 195 -11.80 10.78 1.69
C ILE A 195 -11.11 11.89 0.91
N ALA A 196 -9.93 11.59 0.36
CA ALA A 196 -9.15 12.50 -0.46
C ALA A 196 -8.99 11.93 -1.88
N PRO A 197 -9.61 12.55 -2.90
CA PRO A 197 -9.41 12.16 -4.28
C PRO A 197 -8.07 12.69 -4.83
N GLY A 198 -7.38 11.85 -5.60
CA GLY A 198 -6.21 12.23 -6.38
C GLY A 198 -6.62 12.94 -7.65
N LEU A 199 -6.90 14.25 -7.57
CA LEU A 199 -7.48 15.04 -8.66
C LEU A 199 -6.68 14.92 -9.96
N ASP A 200 -5.35 15.11 -9.93
CA ASP A 200 -4.53 15.06 -11.15
C ASP A 200 -4.61 13.68 -11.83
N ARG A 201 -4.62 12.61 -11.04
CA ARG A 201 -4.74 11.24 -11.55
C ARG A 201 -6.12 11.00 -12.16
N MET A 202 -7.18 11.48 -11.52
CA MET A 202 -8.53 11.38 -12.07
C MET A 202 -8.63 12.13 -13.40
N VAL A 203 -8.11 13.37 -13.47
CA VAL A 203 -8.12 14.18 -14.69
C VAL A 203 -7.28 13.50 -15.79
N ALA A 204 -6.10 12.98 -15.48
CA ALA A 204 -5.28 12.23 -16.43
C ALA A 204 -6.02 11.02 -17.02
N ILE A 205 -6.68 10.21 -16.18
CA ILE A 205 -7.46 9.06 -16.65
C ILE A 205 -8.66 9.49 -17.50
N MET A 206 -9.33 10.58 -17.15
CA MET A 206 -10.46 11.12 -17.92
C MET A 206 -10.01 11.68 -19.27
N ALA A 207 -8.87 12.35 -19.32
CA ALA A 207 -8.27 12.90 -20.53
C ALA A 207 -7.57 11.84 -21.40
N GLY A 208 -7.39 10.62 -20.90
CA GLY A 208 -6.59 9.58 -21.56
C GLY A 208 -5.10 9.92 -21.63
N ALA A 209 -4.61 10.77 -20.71
CA ALA A 209 -3.21 11.15 -20.63
C ALA A 209 -2.36 10.01 -20.05
N GLU A 210 -1.14 9.84 -20.56
CA GLU A 210 -0.19 8.85 -20.05
C GLU A 210 0.50 9.31 -18.76
N SER A 211 0.51 10.62 -18.51
CA SER A 211 1.18 11.23 -17.37
C SER A 211 0.30 12.30 -16.71
N ILE A 212 0.38 12.39 -15.38
CA ILE A 212 -0.24 13.52 -14.65
C ILE A 212 0.40 14.87 -15.02
N ARG A 213 1.61 14.87 -15.59
CA ARG A 213 2.26 16.10 -16.05
C ARG A 213 1.49 16.79 -17.18
N ASP A 214 0.73 16.02 -17.96
CA ASP A 214 -0.01 16.55 -19.11
C ASP A 214 -1.31 17.26 -18.70
N VAL A 215 -1.69 17.14 -17.42
CA VAL A 215 -2.89 17.78 -16.84
C VAL A 215 -2.55 18.83 -15.78
N ILE A 216 -1.26 19.12 -15.60
CA ILE A 216 -0.75 20.16 -14.71
C ILE A 216 -0.12 21.24 -15.59
N ALA A 217 -0.49 22.51 -15.40
CA ALA A 217 -0.02 23.60 -16.25
C ALA A 217 1.52 23.79 -16.20
N PHE A 218 2.13 23.67 -15.01
CA PHE A 218 3.57 23.84 -14.78
C PHE A 218 4.13 22.68 -13.94
N PRO A 219 4.24 21.48 -14.53
CA PRO A 219 4.63 20.29 -13.80
C PRO A 219 6.11 20.33 -13.42
N LYS A 220 6.50 19.50 -12.45
CA LYS A 220 7.90 19.34 -12.04
C LYS A 220 8.50 18.05 -12.60
N THR A 221 9.82 18.02 -12.71
CA THR A 221 10.59 16.81 -13.07
C THR A 221 10.58 15.79 -11.91
N ALA A 222 11.16 14.61 -12.13
CA ALA A 222 11.30 13.60 -11.08
C ALA A 222 12.24 14.05 -9.95
N SER A 223 13.15 14.98 -10.21
CA SER A 223 14.03 15.62 -9.23
C SER A 223 13.39 16.87 -8.59
N ALA A 224 12.07 17.03 -8.68
CA ALA A 224 11.31 18.17 -8.16
C ALA A 224 11.75 19.54 -8.71
N THR A 225 12.33 19.59 -9.91
CA THR A 225 12.73 20.85 -10.56
C THR A 225 11.68 21.38 -11.51
N ASP A 226 11.55 22.70 -11.56
CA ASP A 226 10.81 23.45 -12.58
C ASP A 226 11.79 23.90 -13.66
N LEU A 227 11.69 23.31 -14.86
CA LEU A 227 12.56 23.66 -15.98
C LEU A 227 12.22 25.00 -16.63
N MET A 228 11.00 25.51 -16.43
CA MET A 228 10.58 26.79 -17.01
C MET A 228 11.09 27.95 -16.17
N MET A 229 11.04 27.80 -14.84
CA MET A 229 11.43 28.85 -13.89
C MET A 229 12.85 28.67 -13.31
N ASP A 230 13.55 27.59 -13.68
CA ASP A 230 14.84 27.20 -13.11
C ASP A 230 14.80 27.12 -11.56
N ALA A 231 13.80 26.41 -11.04
CA ALA A 231 13.56 26.28 -9.61
C ALA A 231 13.77 24.83 -9.12
N PRO A 232 14.25 24.61 -7.88
CA PRO A 232 14.70 25.61 -6.91
C PRO A 232 16.01 26.28 -7.33
N SER A 233 16.24 27.49 -6.81
CA SER A 233 17.45 28.30 -7.04
C SER A 233 18.14 28.66 -5.73
N GLU A 234 19.32 29.27 -5.82
CA GLU A 234 19.98 29.85 -4.64
C GLU A 234 19.14 30.97 -4.02
N VAL A 235 19.22 31.09 -2.69
CA VAL A 235 18.49 32.07 -1.86
C VAL A 235 19.46 33.16 -1.40
N ASP A 236 18.99 34.40 -1.30
CA ASP A 236 19.81 35.52 -0.80
C ASP A 236 20.26 35.25 0.65
N PRO A 237 21.57 35.38 0.97
CA PRO A 237 22.08 35.25 2.33
C PRO A 237 21.34 36.10 3.38
N ALA A 238 20.85 37.29 3.02
CA ALA A 238 20.08 38.14 3.94
C ALA A 238 18.77 37.46 4.39
N GLN A 239 18.09 36.73 3.51
CA GLN A 239 16.86 35.99 3.82
C GLN A 239 17.16 34.80 4.75
N LEU A 240 18.29 34.11 4.54
CA LEU A 240 18.73 33.04 5.42
C LEU A 240 19.04 33.57 6.84
N GLN A 241 19.66 34.75 6.92
CA GLN A 241 19.95 35.41 8.19
C GLN A 241 18.67 35.82 8.92
N GLU A 242 17.70 36.40 8.21
CA GLU A 242 16.39 36.79 8.75
C GLU A 242 15.63 35.58 9.32
N LEU A 243 15.66 34.45 8.63
CA LEU A 243 15.03 33.20 9.06
C LEU A 243 15.85 32.42 10.09
N HIS A 244 17.03 32.91 10.47
CA HIS A 244 17.98 32.25 11.38
C HIS A 244 18.37 30.82 10.95
N ILE A 245 18.48 30.58 9.64
CA ILE A 245 18.90 29.30 9.06
C ILE A 245 20.18 29.46 8.23
N ARG A 246 20.84 28.34 7.94
CA ARG A 246 22.01 28.30 7.04
C ARG A 246 22.01 27.01 6.22
N VAL A 247 22.51 27.09 4.99
CA VAL A 247 22.77 25.91 4.17
C VAL A 247 23.99 25.18 4.74
N VAL A 248 23.84 23.89 5.02
CA VAL A 248 24.97 23.02 5.36
C VAL A 248 25.41 22.34 4.07
N PRO A 249 26.64 22.55 3.59
CA PRO A 249 27.13 21.89 2.39
C PRO A 249 27.05 20.36 2.56
N PRO A 250 26.69 19.62 1.51
CA PRO A 250 26.82 18.16 1.54
C PRO A 250 28.29 17.78 1.83
N LYS A 251 28.47 16.67 2.56
CA LYS A 251 29.80 16.11 2.82
C LYS A 251 30.42 15.52 1.56
#